data_AF-A0A397LB46-F1
#
_entry.id   AF-A0A397LB46-F1
#
_cell.length_a   1.000
_cell.length_b   1.000
_cell.length_c   1.000
_cell.angle_alpha   90.00
_cell.angle_beta   90.00
_cell.angle_gamma   90.00
#
_symmetry.space_group_name_H-M   'P 1'
#
loop_
_entity.id
_entity.type
_entity.pdbx_description
1 polymer ?
#
loop_
_entity_poly.entity_id
_entity_poly.type
_entity_poly.pdbx_seq_one_letter_code
_entity_poly.pdbx_strand_id
1 'polypeptide(L)'
;MNRENLHTHTLEKLFGSIKLNILKQNKTIRIVQLEDETSQVRTLAIVRFFDVKGQTLKEAYAKILKGSLLGKTLCEFNIDFNKEPIGSIQVKIPKWLQEGFKSTEESTLGFVSQIWVNDDTINTSFLFSEIIEIIPTELVDNYKHKVNPLQQVDNKIMSLLKEAKIELIKPDHVI
;
A
#
# COMPACT_ATOMS: atom_id res chain seq x y z
N MET A 1 -11.81 15.73 -3.11
CA MET A 1 -11.04 14.55 -2.66
C MET A 1 -11.96 13.33 -2.61
N ASN A 2 -11.76 12.33 -3.48
CA ASN A 2 -12.71 11.23 -3.62
C ASN A 2 -12.33 10.04 -2.71
N ARG A 3 -12.89 10.04 -1.48
CA ARG A 3 -12.68 8.97 -0.47
C ARG A 3 -12.96 7.56 -1.02
N GLU A 4 -13.78 7.47 -2.06
CA GLU A 4 -14.19 6.22 -2.69
C GLU A 4 -13.04 5.45 -3.35
N ASN A 5 -11.95 6.15 -3.72
CA ASN A 5 -10.79 5.54 -4.38
C ASN A 5 -9.75 4.99 -3.40
N LEU A 6 -9.98 5.10 -2.09
CA LEU A 6 -9.07 4.54 -1.08
C LEU A 6 -9.18 3.02 -1.05
N HIS A 7 -8.01 2.35 -0.98
CA HIS A 7 -7.93 0.90 -0.90
C HIS A 7 -8.69 0.34 0.31
N THR A 8 -8.50 0.93 1.49
CA THR A 8 -9.24 0.54 2.71
C THR A 8 -10.74 0.69 2.56
N HIS A 9 -11.23 1.71 1.84
CA HIS A 9 -12.67 1.88 1.60
C HIS A 9 -13.23 0.76 0.72
N THR A 10 -12.46 0.31 -0.28
CA THR A 10 -12.83 -0.84 -1.11
C THR A 10 -12.90 -2.12 -0.27
N LEU A 11 -11.89 -2.34 0.59
CA LEU A 11 -11.89 -3.50 1.49
C LEU A 11 -13.07 -3.47 2.46
N GLU A 12 -13.41 -2.29 3.01
CA GLU A 12 -14.53 -2.16 3.95
C GLU A 12 -15.88 -2.46 3.32
N LYS A 13 -16.07 -2.06 2.06
CA LYS A 13 -17.27 -2.43 1.28
C LYS A 13 -17.40 -3.94 1.06
N LEU A 14 -16.28 -4.66 0.93
CA LEU A 14 -16.26 -6.09 0.64
C LEU A 14 -16.32 -6.97 1.89
N PHE A 15 -15.67 -6.54 2.99
CA PHE A 15 -15.40 -7.40 4.14
C PHE A 15 -15.82 -6.83 5.50
N GLY A 16 -16.44 -5.64 5.54
CA GLY A 16 -16.79 -4.98 6.80
C GLY A 16 -15.61 -4.24 7.42
N SER A 17 -15.57 -4.09 8.76
CA SER A 17 -14.54 -3.28 9.40
C SER A 17 -13.13 -3.80 9.13
N ILE A 18 -12.21 -2.90 8.76
CA ILE A 18 -10.81 -3.24 8.52
C ILE A 18 -9.93 -2.74 9.67
N LYS A 19 -9.23 -3.67 10.31
CA LYS A 19 -8.21 -3.42 11.33
C LYS A 19 -6.84 -3.36 10.71
N LEU A 20 -5.95 -2.62 11.36
CA LEU A 20 -4.56 -2.50 10.95
C LEU A 20 -3.68 -3.18 12.00
N ASN A 21 -2.80 -4.07 11.53
CA ASN A 21 -1.77 -4.72 12.33
C ASN A 21 -0.38 -4.30 11.82
N ILE A 22 0.49 -3.79 12.70
CA ILE A 22 1.81 -3.26 12.32
C ILE A 22 2.86 -4.35 12.51
N LEU A 23 3.46 -4.81 11.41
CA LEU A 23 4.56 -5.77 11.44
C LEU A 23 5.91 -5.09 11.66
N LYS A 24 6.10 -3.93 11.04
CA LYS A 24 7.33 -3.13 11.15
C LYS A 24 7.01 -1.67 10.89
N GLN A 25 7.58 -0.75 11.68
CA GLN A 25 7.45 0.67 11.42
C GLN A 25 8.62 1.48 11.97
N ASN A 26 9.08 2.44 11.18
CA ASN A 26 9.96 3.52 11.60
C ASN A 26 9.60 4.80 10.82
N LYS A 27 10.48 5.81 10.83
CA LYS A 27 10.24 7.10 10.14
C LYS A 27 10.30 7.02 8.60
N THR A 28 10.78 5.94 8.01
CA THR A 28 10.96 5.84 6.56
C THR A 28 10.20 4.68 5.95
N ILE A 29 9.87 3.65 6.73
CA ILE A 29 9.24 2.43 6.26
C ILE A 29 8.13 2.02 7.23
N ARG A 30 7.01 1.55 6.68
CA ARG A 30 5.93 0.91 7.40
C ARG A 30 5.44 -0.33 6.65
N ILE A 31 5.32 -1.44 7.36
CA ILE A 31 4.80 -2.71 6.85
C ILE A 31 3.63 -3.10 7.74
N VAL A 32 2.45 -3.22 7.13
CA VAL A 32 1.20 -3.48 7.85
C VAL A 32 0.37 -4.54 7.15
N GLN A 33 -0.37 -5.29 7.95
CA GLN A 33 -1.48 -6.11 7.49
C GLN A 33 -2.78 -5.35 7.71
N LEU A 34 -3.65 -5.39 6.70
CA LEU A 34 -5.04 -4.98 6.82
C LEU A 34 -5.86 -6.25 7.00
N GLU A 35 -6.54 -6.36 8.13
CA GLU A 35 -7.29 -7.56 8.54
C GLU A 35 -8.77 -7.24 8.61
N ASP A 36 -9.62 -8.18 8.20
CA ASP A 36 -11.06 -8.07 8.42
C ASP A 36 -11.47 -8.49 9.86
N GLU A 37 -12.77 -8.47 10.13
CA GLU A 37 -13.32 -8.84 11.43
C GLU A 37 -13.06 -10.30 11.84
N THR A 38 -12.75 -11.16 10.86
CA THR A 38 -12.39 -12.58 11.07
C THR A 38 -10.89 -12.81 11.23
N SER A 39 -10.11 -11.72 11.35
CA SER A 39 -8.65 -11.72 11.38
C SER A 39 -8.00 -12.32 10.13
N GLN A 40 -8.72 -12.37 9.01
CA GLN A 40 -8.12 -12.72 7.73
C GLN A 40 -7.42 -11.49 7.14
N VAL A 41 -6.17 -11.65 6.73
CA VAL A 41 -5.43 -10.59 6.07
C VAL A 41 -6.00 -10.40 4.68
N ARG A 42 -6.40 -9.17 4.36
CA ARG A 42 -6.89 -8.77 3.04
C ARG A 42 -5.87 -7.99 2.24
N THR A 43 -4.84 -7.47 2.90
CA THR A 43 -3.71 -6.79 2.23
C THR A 43 -2.49 -6.77 3.12
N LEU A 44 -1.32 -7.01 2.53
CA LEU A 44 -0.04 -6.59 3.08
C LEU A 44 0.37 -5.29 2.37
N ALA A 45 0.45 -4.19 3.12
CA ALA A 45 0.89 -2.91 2.59
C ALA A 45 2.31 -2.59 3.07
N ILE A 46 3.19 -2.30 2.11
CA ILE A 46 4.57 -1.87 2.33
C ILE A 46 4.68 -0.42 1.88
N VAL A 47 4.97 0.47 2.81
CA VAL A 47 4.98 1.92 2.60
C VAL A 47 6.38 2.45 2.83
N ARG A 48 6.89 3.24 1.90
CA ARG A 48 8.02 4.15 2.12
C ARG A 48 7.51 5.56 2.30
N PHE A 49 7.95 6.23 3.35
CA PHE A 49 7.69 7.65 3.57
C PHE A 49 8.87 8.49 3.10
N PHE A 50 8.55 9.66 2.55
CA PHE A 50 9.51 10.71 2.19
C PHE A 50 9.38 11.90 3.14
N ASP A 51 10.18 12.94 2.89
CA ASP A 51 10.21 14.13 3.73
C ASP A 51 8.85 14.79 3.86
N VAL A 52 8.49 15.08 5.12
CA VAL A 52 7.19 15.65 5.49
C VAL A 52 7.33 17.15 5.68
N LYS A 53 6.65 17.91 4.83
CA LYS A 53 6.62 19.38 4.85
C LYS A 53 5.25 19.87 5.35
N GLY A 54 5.21 21.07 5.93
CA GLY A 54 3.98 21.64 6.48
C GLY A 54 3.58 21.06 7.85
N GLN A 55 2.98 21.89 8.71
CA GLN A 55 2.62 21.51 10.08
C GLN A 55 1.48 20.47 10.09
N THR A 56 0.42 20.70 9.30
CA THR A 56 -0.74 19.80 9.21
C THR A 56 -0.35 18.39 8.77
N LEU A 57 0.50 18.26 7.74
CA LEU A 57 0.97 16.95 7.29
C LEU A 57 1.89 16.29 8.31
N LYS A 58 2.72 17.05 9.05
CA LYS A 58 3.51 16.50 10.17
C LYS A 58 2.63 15.91 11.25
N GLU A 59 1.50 16.53 11.57
CA GLU A 59 0.54 16.02 12.56
C GLU A 59 -0.18 14.77 12.06
N ALA A 60 -0.65 14.78 10.81
CA ALA A 60 -1.22 13.60 10.17
C ALA A 60 -0.21 12.44 10.14
N TYR A 61 1.04 12.73 9.77
CA TYR A 61 2.12 11.75 9.76
C TYR A 61 2.43 11.20 11.16
N ALA A 62 2.46 12.05 12.19
CA ALA A 62 2.62 11.61 13.57
C ALA A 62 1.48 10.68 14.01
N LYS A 63 0.24 10.95 13.58
CA LYS A 63 -0.91 10.07 13.83
C LYS A 63 -0.80 8.74 13.08
N ILE A 64 -0.32 8.76 11.83
CA ILE A 64 -0.01 7.55 11.04
C ILE A 64 1.04 6.70 11.77
N LEU A 65 2.10 7.32 12.29
CA LEU A 65 3.14 6.63 13.07
C LEU A 65 2.63 6.11 14.43
N LYS A 66 1.52 6.63 14.95
CA LYS A 66 0.83 6.05 16.13
C LYS A 66 -0.13 4.90 15.76
N GLY A 67 -0.16 4.51 14.49
CA GLY A 67 -0.87 3.32 14.01
C GLY A 67 -2.14 3.59 13.23
N SER A 68 -2.51 4.86 12.97
CA SER A 68 -3.68 5.14 12.13
C SER A 68 -3.48 4.76 10.66
N LEU A 69 -4.59 4.49 9.96
CA LEU A 69 -4.62 4.17 8.53
C LEU A 69 -4.21 5.37 7.68
N LEU A 70 -3.28 5.19 6.74
CA LEU A 70 -2.69 6.27 5.95
C LEU A 70 -3.75 7.10 5.23
N GLY A 71 -4.50 6.49 4.30
CA GLY A 71 -5.47 7.22 3.48
C GLY A 71 -6.58 7.88 4.29
N LYS A 72 -7.09 7.19 5.32
CA LYS A 72 -8.11 7.76 6.22
C LYS A 72 -7.58 8.96 7.00
N THR A 73 -6.33 8.88 7.49
CA THR A 73 -5.72 9.98 8.25
C THR A 73 -5.51 11.20 7.36
N LEU A 74 -5.03 11.04 6.12
CA LEU A 74 -4.92 12.17 5.19
C LEU A 74 -6.28 12.83 4.95
N CYS A 75 -7.34 12.04 4.79
CA CYS A 75 -8.69 12.57 4.63
C CYS A 75 -9.25 13.25 5.89
N GLU A 76 -8.89 12.78 7.08
CA GLU A 76 -9.30 13.37 8.36
C GLU A 76 -8.70 14.77 8.55
N PHE A 77 -7.44 14.94 8.14
CA PHE A 77 -6.72 16.21 8.22
C PHE A 77 -7.01 17.15 7.03
N ASN A 78 -7.96 16.80 6.15
CA ASN A 78 -8.28 17.53 4.92
C ASN A 78 -7.05 17.83 4.05
N ILE A 79 -6.09 16.91 4.02
CA ILE A 79 -4.90 17.03 3.17
C ILE A 79 -5.33 16.73 1.74
N ASP A 80 -5.01 17.62 0.81
CA ASP A 80 -5.23 17.35 -0.61
C ASP A 80 -4.13 16.42 -1.13
N PHE A 81 -4.53 15.26 -1.64
CA PHE A 81 -3.59 14.27 -2.17
C PHE A 81 -4.18 13.52 -3.36
N ASN A 82 -3.27 13.05 -4.22
CA ASN A 82 -3.56 12.15 -5.32
C ASN A 82 -2.82 10.83 -5.11
N LYS A 83 -3.54 9.70 -5.29
CA LYS A 83 -2.92 8.37 -5.33
C LYS A 83 -2.75 7.99 -6.80
N GLU A 84 -1.51 8.05 -7.28
CA GLU A 84 -1.14 7.70 -8.64
C GLU A 84 -0.74 6.22 -8.72
N PRO A 85 -1.46 5.39 -9.49
CA PRO A 85 -1.08 4.00 -9.69
C PRO A 85 0.07 3.92 -10.70
N ILE A 86 1.18 3.26 -10.32
CA ILE A 86 2.39 3.15 -11.15
C ILE A 86 2.38 1.86 -11.97
N GLY A 87 1.95 0.75 -11.36
CA GLY A 87 1.84 -0.53 -12.04
C GLY A 87 1.56 -1.69 -11.10
N SER A 88 1.54 -2.91 -11.65
CA SER A 88 1.48 -4.15 -10.87
C SER A 88 2.76 -4.97 -11.01
N ILE A 89 3.04 -5.79 -10.00
CA ILE A 89 4.15 -6.73 -9.94
C ILE A 89 3.63 -8.09 -9.49
N GLN A 90 4.23 -9.18 -9.95
CA GLN A 90 3.94 -10.51 -9.43
C GLN A 90 4.95 -10.86 -8.33
N VAL A 91 4.46 -11.39 -7.21
CA VAL A 91 5.28 -11.72 -6.05
C VAL A 91 4.99 -13.13 -5.56
N LYS A 92 6.00 -13.76 -4.98
CA LYS A 92 5.84 -15.02 -4.26
C LYS A 92 5.29 -14.74 -2.87
N ILE A 93 4.27 -15.48 -2.47
CA ILE A 93 3.66 -15.37 -1.14
C ILE A 93 4.45 -16.24 -0.17
N PRO A 94 5.11 -15.68 0.86
CA PRO A 94 5.76 -16.48 1.90
C PRO A 94 4.71 -17.17 2.78
N LYS A 95 5.08 -18.30 3.41
CA LYS A 95 4.16 -19.13 4.22
C LYS A 95 3.32 -18.36 5.24
N TRP A 96 3.95 -17.46 6.00
CA TRP A 96 3.24 -16.65 6.99
C TRP A 96 2.15 -15.76 6.38
N LEU A 97 2.33 -15.30 5.13
CA LEU A 97 1.35 -14.49 4.42
C LEU A 97 0.27 -15.38 3.78
N GLN A 98 0.61 -16.60 3.33
CA GLN A 98 -0.37 -17.60 2.88
C GLN A 98 -1.34 -17.95 4.02
N GLU A 99 -0.80 -18.18 5.22
CA GLU A 99 -1.60 -18.41 6.44
C GLU A 99 -2.52 -17.22 6.73
N GLY A 100 -1.98 -15.99 6.68
CA GLY A 100 -2.76 -14.75 6.87
C GLY A 100 -3.85 -14.55 5.82
N PHE A 101 -3.55 -14.82 4.55
CA PHE A 101 -4.51 -14.77 3.45
C PHE A 101 -5.50 -15.94 3.45
N LYS A 102 -5.25 -17.01 4.22
CA LYS A 102 -5.96 -18.29 4.15
C LYS A 102 -5.97 -18.86 2.73
N SER A 103 -4.83 -18.78 2.05
CA SER A 103 -4.68 -19.19 0.65
C SER A 103 -3.63 -20.29 0.51
N THR A 104 -3.82 -21.17 -0.47
CA THR A 104 -2.82 -22.18 -0.89
C THR A 104 -1.96 -21.69 -2.06
N GLU A 105 -2.24 -20.50 -2.59
CA GLU A 105 -1.53 -19.94 -3.73
C GLU A 105 -0.09 -19.56 -3.37
N GLU A 106 0.84 -19.86 -4.27
CA GLU A 106 2.26 -19.54 -4.08
C GLU A 106 2.62 -18.14 -4.57
N SER A 107 1.75 -17.51 -5.36
CA SER A 107 1.99 -16.17 -5.92
C SER A 107 0.72 -15.34 -5.99
N THR A 108 0.91 -14.01 -6.02
CA THR A 108 -0.18 -13.05 -6.22
C THR A 108 0.36 -11.75 -6.81
N LEU A 109 -0.51 -10.77 -7.00
CA LEU A 109 -0.15 -9.43 -7.44
C LEU A 109 0.09 -8.47 -6.27
N GLY A 110 1.11 -7.65 -6.43
CA GLY A 110 1.32 -6.40 -5.71
C GLY A 110 1.02 -5.21 -6.60
N PHE A 111 0.32 -4.21 -6.07
CA PHE A 111 0.05 -2.96 -6.76
C PHE A 111 0.94 -1.86 -6.23
N VAL A 112 1.68 -1.21 -7.13
CA VAL A 112 2.60 -0.13 -6.81
C VAL A 112 1.89 1.19 -7.08
N SER A 113 1.92 2.09 -6.11
CA SER A 113 1.33 3.43 -6.22
C SER A 113 2.17 4.46 -5.48
N GLN A 114 1.98 5.71 -5.87
CA GLN A 114 2.57 6.87 -5.21
C GLN A 114 1.45 7.76 -4.65
N ILE A 115 1.71 8.38 -3.50
CA ILE A 115 0.84 9.41 -2.95
C ILE A 115 1.56 10.73 -3.05
N TRP A 116 0.99 11.62 -3.85
CA TRP A 116 1.40 13.01 -4.00
C TRP A 116 0.51 13.88 -3.13
N VAL A 117 1.11 14.72 -2.31
CA VAL A 117 0.39 15.72 -1.51
C VAL A 117 0.56 17.07 -2.18
N ASN A 118 -0.56 17.79 -2.33
CA ASN A 118 -0.58 19.16 -2.78
C ASN A 118 -0.53 20.08 -1.56
N ASP A 119 0.46 20.97 -1.51
CA ASP A 119 0.59 21.95 -0.44
C ASP A 119 0.43 23.36 -1.01
N ASP A 120 -0.77 23.91 -0.80
CA ASP A 120 -1.14 25.25 -1.26
C ASP A 120 -0.27 26.35 -0.63
N THR A 121 0.33 26.10 0.54
CA THR A 121 1.18 27.10 1.22
C THR A 121 2.50 27.34 0.48
N ILE A 122 2.98 26.34 -0.24
CA ILE A 122 4.20 26.40 -1.06
C ILE A 122 3.91 26.24 -2.56
N ASN A 123 2.63 26.20 -2.93
CA ASN A 123 2.11 26.01 -4.29
C ASN A 123 2.85 24.91 -5.06
N THR A 124 3.08 23.76 -4.41
CA THR A 124 3.80 22.63 -5.03
C THR A 124 3.26 21.29 -4.55
N SER A 125 3.35 20.31 -5.44
CA SER A 125 3.07 18.90 -5.14
C SER A 125 4.37 18.19 -4.82
N PHE A 126 4.36 17.34 -3.80
CA PHE A 126 5.52 16.50 -3.48
C PHE A 126 5.11 15.07 -3.17
N LEU A 127 6.03 14.16 -3.46
CA LEU A 127 5.86 12.74 -3.18
C LEU A 127 5.94 12.53 -1.67
N PHE A 128 4.81 12.11 -1.07
CA PHE A 128 4.71 11.82 0.35
C PHE A 128 5.05 10.37 0.65
N SER A 129 4.56 9.43 -0.18
CA SER A 129 4.84 8.01 0.02
C SER A 129 4.80 7.19 -1.27
N GLU A 130 5.60 6.12 -1.30
CA GLU A 130 5.47 4.99 -2.22
C GLU A 130 4.82 3.83 -1.48
N ILE A 131 3.89 3.11 -2.12
CA ILE A 131 3.14 2.02 -1.52
C ILE A 131 3.13 0.82 -2.45
N ILE A 132 3.38 -0.36 -1.88
CA ILE A 132 3.12 -1.66 -2.50
C ILE A 132 1.99 -2.33 -1.71
N GLU A 133 0.86 -2.60 -2.36
CA GLU A 133 -0.28 -3.33 -1.78
C GLU A 133 -0.33 -4.73 -2.37
N ILE A 134 0.07 -5.73 -1.59
CA ILE A 134 -0.02 -7.15 -1.95
C ILE A 134 -1.35 -7.68 -1.45
N ILE A 135 -2.14 -8.27 -2.34
CA ILE A 135 -3.51 -8.72 -2.05
C ILE A 135 -3.62 -10.24 -2.21
N PRO A 136 -4.60 -10.89 -1.54
CA PRO A 136 -4.89 -12.29 -1.79
C PRO A 136 -5.45 -12.49 -3.21
N THR A 137 -5.25 -13.69 -3.76
CA THR A 137 -5.54 -13.99 -5.16
C THR A 137 -7.01 -13.81 -5.52
N GLU A 138 -7.94 -14.10 -4.59
CA GLU A 138 -9.38 -13.90 -4.83
C GLU A 138 -9.75 -12.42 -5.07
N LEU A 139 -8.89 -11.48 -4.69
CA LEU A 139 -9.09 -10.05 -4.94
C LEU A 139 -8.46 -9.56 -6.24
N VAL A 140 -7.59 -10.33 -6.89
CA VAL A 140 -6.83 -9.87 -8.08
C VAL A 140 -7.74 -9.31 -9.17
N ASP A 141 -8.84 -9.98 -9.46
CA ASP A 141 -9.77 -9.58 -10.52
C ASP A 141 -10.42 -8.21 -10.27
N ASN A 142 -10.57 -7.82 -9.00
CA ASN A 142 -11.15 -6.53 -8.61
C ASN A 142 -10.18 -5.35 -8.87
N TYR A 143 -8.90 -5.64 -9.11
CA TYR A 143 -7.84 -4.64 -9.24
C TYR A 143 -7.04 -4.74 -10.56
N LYS A 144 -7.03 -5.89 -11.24
CA LYS A 144 -6.20 -6.12 -12.45
C LYS A 144 -6.48 -5.14 -13.59
N HIS A 145 -7.72 -4.67 -13.71
CA HIS A 145 -8.11 -3.71 -14.75
C HIS A 145 -7.70 -2.26 -14.45
N LYS A 146 -7.16 -2.00 -13.26
CA LYS A 146 -6.85 -0.64 -12.81
C LYS A 146 -5.41 -0.22 -13.14
N VAL A 147 -4.51 -1.18 -13.40
CA VAL A 147 -3.09 -0.86 -13.63
C VAL A 147 -2.39 -1.92 -14.51
N ASN A 148 -1.49 -1.45 -15.37
CA ASN A 148 -0.66 -2.32 -16.21
C ASN A 148 0.50 -2.94 -15.41
N PRO A 149 0.98 -4.13 -15.78
CA PRO A 149 2.21 -4.70 -15.23
C PRO A 149 3.41 -3.78 -15.47
N LEU A 150 4.28 -3.66 -14.46
CA LEU A 150 5.55 -2.97 -14.61
C LEU A 150 6.48 -3.76 -15.52
N GLN A 151 6.98 -3.10 -16.57
CA GLN A 151 7.97 -3.67 -17.49
C GLN A 151 9.34 -3.86 -16.82
N GLN A 152 9.67 -2.98 -15.88
CA GLN A 152 10.91 -3.04 -15.10
C GLN A 152 10.61 -2.66 -13.65
N VAL A 153 11.23 -3.40 -12.73
CA VAL A 153 11.15 -3.11 -11.29
C VAL A 153 12.48 -2.53 -10.86
N ASP A 154 12.48 -1.30 -10.35
CA ASP A 154 13.69 -0.61 -9.95
C ASP A 154 14.23 -1.11 -8.59
N ASN A 155 15.47 -0.70 -8.27
CA ASN A 155 16.11 -1.07 -7.00
C ASN A 155 15.35 -0.57 -5.77
N LYS A 156 14.56 0.50 -5.92
CA LYS A 156 13.78 1.11 -4.84
C LYS A 156 12.63 0.20 -4.43
N ILE A 157 11.87 -0.33 -5.38
CA ILE A 157 10.79 -1.30 -5.14
C ILE A 157 11.38 -2.61 -4.61
N MET A 158 12.46 -3.10 -5.23
CA MET A 158 13.15 -4.32 -4.78
C MET A 158 13.60 -4.23 -3.32
N SER A 159 14.12 -3.07 -2.89
CA SER A 159 14.50 -2.82 -1.51
C SER A 159 13.31 -2.93 -0.56
N LEU A 160 12.13 -2.43 -0.93
CA LEU A 160 10.92 -2.52 -0.09
C LEU A 160 10.41 -3.95 0.05
N LEU A 161 10.41 -4.72 -1.05
CA LEU A 161 10.04 -6.13 -1.01
C LEU A 161 10.97 -6.92 -0.09
N LYS A 162 12.29 -6.66 -0.17
CA LYS A 162 13.28 -7.30 0.70
C LYS A 162 13.04 -7.00 2.18
N GLU A 163 12.70 -5.76 2.52
CA GLU A 163 12.36 -5.36 3.90
C GLU A 163 11.15 -6.13 4.46
N ALA A 164 10.21 -6.48 3.58
CA ALA A 164 9.03 -7.30 3.91
C ALA A 164 9.25 -8.81 3.75
N LYS A 165 10.46 -9.25 3.37
CA LYS A 165 10.77 -10.65 3.03
C LYS A 165 9.83 -11.22 1.94
N ILE A 166 9.49 -10.38 0.96
CA ILE A 166 8.72 -10.74 -0.22
C ILE A 166 9.67 -10.91 -1.40
N GLU A 167 9.49 -11.98 -2.16
CA GLU A 167 10.28 -12.26 -3.36
C GLU A 167 9.50 -11.80 -4.60
N LEU A 168 10.15 -11.02 -5.47
CA LEU A 168 9.61 -10.66 -6.78
C LEU A 168 9.70 -11.88 -7.70
N ILE A 169 8.61 -12.21 -8.39
CA ILE A 169 8.65 -13.10 -9.55
C ILE A 169 8.98 -12.21 -10.75
N LYS A 170 10.17 -12.41 -11.32
CA LYS A 170 10.56 -11.66 -12.51
C LYS A 170 9.54 -11.97 -13.61
N PRO A 171 9.02 -10.98 -14.33
CA PRO A 171 8.26 -11.29 -15.54
C PRO A 171 9.18 -12.13 -16.42
N ASP A 172 8.73 -13.34 -16.78
CA ASP A 172 9.44 -14.14 -17.75
C ASP A 172 9.70 -13.25 -18.95
N HIS A 173 10.97 -13.13 -19.36
CA HIS A 173 11.30 -12.45 -20.60
C HIS A 173 10.61 -13.24 -21.72
N VAL A 174 9.41 -12.80 -22.10
CA VAL A 174 8.84 -13.14 -23.39
C VAL A 174 9.69 -12.39 -24.39
N ILE A 175 10.78 -13.03 -24.82
CA ILE A 175 11.64 -12.61 -25.92
C ILE A 175 10.86 -12.78 -27.22
#